data_AF-A0A0B7JQU4-F1
#
_entry.id   AF-A0A0B7JQU4-F1
#
_cell.length_a   1.000
_cell.length_b   1.000
_cell.length_c   1.000
_cell.angle_alpha   90.00
_cell.angle_beta   90.00
_cell.angle_gamma   90.00
#
_symmetry.space_group_name_H-M   'P 1'
#
loop_
_entity.id
_entity.type
_entity.pdbx_description
1 polymer ?
#
loop_
_entity_poly.entity_id
_entity_poly.type
_entity_poly.pdbx_seq_one_letter_code
_entity_poly.pdbx_strand_id
1 'polypeptide(L)'
;MEGSSEISEDDVRRAVETLKPLGGSYAVLQVGRKEYIRSVPRELSGDQRAVVEAVQVLGYVSVGMLRDNLGWETARCKTVIDDLMSEGMLWVDKQTKGEWEYWSPSFMVDTDGAVKEGE
;
A
#
# COMPACT_ATOMS: atom_id res chain seq x y z
N MET A 1 -3.56 11.15 -37.78
CA MET A 1 -4.24 11.37 -36.49
C MET A 1 -3.20 11.03 -35.44
N GLU A 2 -2.67 12.05 -34.77
CA GLU A 2 -1.49 11.95 -33.89
C GLU A 2 -1.72 10.90 -32.80
N GLY A 3 -0.77 9.96 -32.71
CA GLY A 3 -0.78 8.93 -31.69
C GLY A 3 -0.64 9.55 -30.31
N SER A 4 -1.42 9.06 -29.35
CA SER A 4 -1.19 9.34 -27.94
C SER A 4 0.24 8.89 -27.61
N SER A 5 1.16 9.83 -27.41
CA SER A 5 2.46 9.53 -26.83
C SER A 5 2.26 8.72 -25.55
N GLU A 6 3.02 7.63 -25.39
CA GLU A 6 2.94 6.80 -24.18
C GLU A 6 3.18 7.66 -22.93
N ILE A 7 2.27 7.56 -21.96
CA ILE A 7 2.39 8.28 -20.70
C ILE A 7 3.42 7.56 -19.83
N SER A 8 4.47 8.27 -19.43
CA SER A 8 5.52 7.73 -18.55
C SER A 8 5.25 7.99 -17.07
N GLU A 9 5.96 7.29 -16.17
CA GLU A 9 5.91 7.56 -14.72
C GLU A 9 6.32 8.99 -14.37
N ASP A 10 7.25 9.58 -15.13
CA ASP A 10 7.68 10.96 -14.93
C ASP A 10 6.57 11.96 -15.28
N ASP A 11 5.74 11.65 -16.29
CA ASP A 11 4.55 12.46 -16.60
C ASP A 11 3.55 12.44 -15.45
N VAL A 12 3.35 11.27 -14.81
CA VAL A 12 2.49 11.15 -13.62
C VAL A 12 3.07 11.94 -12.44
N ARG A 13 4.38 11.83 -12.17
CA ARG A 13 5.03 12.59 -11.10
C ARG A 13 4.85 14.09 -11.30
N ARG A 14 5.18 14.61 -12.49
CA ARG A 14 5.00 16.03 -12.84
C ARG A 14 3.54 16.46 -12.71
N ALA A 15 2.59 15.65 -13.17
CA ALA A 15 1.16 15.96 -13.03
C ALA A 15 0.75 16.12 -11.56
N VAL A 16 1.17 15.21 -10.67
CA VAL A 16 0.91 15.33 -9.22
C VAL A 16 1.56 16.60 -8.65
N GLU A 17 2.76 16.96 -9.09
CA GLU A 17 3.42 18.19 -8.64
C GLU A 17 2.66 19.46 -9.04
N THR A 18 2.02 19.49 -10.20
CA THR A 18 1.17 20.63 -10.60
C THR A 18 -0.04 20.84 -9.71
N LEU A 19 -0.47 19.82 -8.95
CA LEU A 19 -1.58 19.90 -8.01
C LEU A 19 -1.17 20.52 -6.66
N LYS A 20 0.13 20.70 -6.37
CA LYS A 20 0.63 21.27 -5.10
C LYS A 20 -0.06 22.58 -4.69
N PRO A 21 -0.32 23.56 -5.59
CA PRO A 21 -0.98 24.82 -5.23
C PRO A 21 -2.42 24.67 -4.72
N LEU A 22 -3.08 23.54 -4.94
CA LEU A 22 -4.47 23.29 -4.52
C LEU A 22 -4.61 22.91 -3.04
N GLY A 23 -3.53 23.02 -2.25
CA GLY A 23 -3.54 22.75 -0.81
C GLY A 23 -2.77 21.50 -0.38
N GLY A 24 -1.94 20.92 -1.25
CA GLY A 24 -0.98 19.86 -0.88
C GLY A 24 -1.57 18.51 -0.48
N SER A 25 -2.88 18.30 -0.66
CA SER A 25 -3.55 17.02 -0.38
C SER A 25 -2.98 15.89 -1.23
N TYR A 26 -2.64 16.19 -2.49
CA TYR A 26 -1.94 15.28 -3.39
C TYR A 26 -0.44 15.36 -3.20
N ALA A 27 0.19 14.21 -2.96
CA ALA A 27 1.63 14.13 -2.83
C ALA A 27 2.13 12.76 -3.27
N VAL A 28 3.35 12.75 -3.80
CA VAL A 28 4.09 11.52 -4.06
C VAL A 28 4.86 11.17 -2.78
N LEU A 29 4.68 9.96 -2.27
CA LEU A 29 5.24 9.48 -1.01
C LEU A 29 6.00 8.17 -1.24
N GLN A 30 7.19 8.05 -0.65
CA GLN A 30 7.89 6.77 -0.59
C GLN A 30 7.45 6.00 0.66
N VAL A 31 6.96 4.78 0.49
CA VAL A 31 6.66 3.85 1.60
C VAL A 31 7.41 2.55 1.33
N GLY A 32 8.37 2.21 2.19
CA GLY A 32 9.27 1.09 1.95
C GLY A 32 10.01 1.25 0.60
N ARG A 33 9.80 0.29 -0.31
CA ARG A 33 10.45 0.26 -1.62
C ARG A 33 9.60 0.80 -2.76
N LYS A 34 8.35 1.21 -2.50
CA LYS A 34 7.40 1.66 -3.53
C LYS A 34 7.01 3.12 -3.34
N GLU A 35 6.76 3.77 -4.48
CA GLU A 35 6.24 5.13 -4.56
C GLU A 35 4.70 5.07 -4.60
N TYR A 36 4.03 5.88 -3.78
CA TYR A 36 2.58 5.96 -3.66
C TYR A 36 2.11 7.38 -3.91
N ILE A 37 0.92 7.52 -4.50
CA ILE A 37 0.22 8.80 -4.58
C ILE A 37 -0.75 8.89 -3.41
N ARG A 38 -0.53 9.86 -2.52
CA ARG A 38 -1.51 10.25 -1.51
C ARG A 38 -2.62 11.05 -2.19
N SER A 39 -3.85 10.58 -2.14
CA SER A 39 -5.02 11.30 -2.68
C SER A 39 -5.85 12.03 -1.62
N VAL A 40 -5.73 11.61 -0.35
CA VAL A 40 -6.41 12.20 0.80
C VAL A 40 -5.40 12.81 1.76
N PRO A 41 -5.67 13.98 2.37
CA PRO A 41 -4.76 14.67 3.29
C PRO A 41 -4.71 13.94 4.64
N ARG A 42 -4.12 12.75 4.65
CA ARG A 42 -3.89 11.93 5.83
C ARG A 42 -2.46 11.40 5.78
N GLU A 43 -1.81 11.44 6.92
CA GLU A 43 -0.48 10.87 7.08
C GLU A 43 -0.59 9.49 7.70
N LEU A 44 0.10 8.52 7.11
CA LEU A 44 0.28 7.22 7.73
C LEU A 44 1.14 7.41 8.98
N SER A 45 0.66 6.92 10.11
CA SER A 45 1.44 6.83 11.34
C SER A 45 2.68 5.93 11.14
N GLY A 46 3.68 6.03 12.02
CA GLY A 46 4.87 5.17 11.94
C GLY A 46 4.52 3.68 11.90
N ASP A 47 3.52 3.29 12.68
CA ASP A 47 3.08 1.90 12.75
C ASP A 47 2.35 1.47 11.47
N GLN A 48 1.46 2.32 10.95
CA GLN A 48 0.76 2.08 9.70
C GLN A 48 1.75 1.95 8.53
N ARG A 49 2.78 2.81 8.48
CA ARG A 49 3.85 2.71 7.46
C ARG A 49 4.61 1.39 7.56
N ALA A 50 4.96 0.95 8.78
CA ALA A 50 5.67 -0.31 8.97
C ALA A 50 4.85 -1.52 8.51
N VAL A 51 3.53 -1.52 8.75
CA VAL A 51 2.65 -2.59 8.27
C VAL A 51 2.52 -2.58 6.75
N VAL A 52 2.34 -1.39 6.14
CA VAL A 52 2.31 -1.27 4.66
C VAL A 52 3.64 -1.71 4.04
N GLU A 53 4.77 -1.41 4.67
CA GLU A 53 6.08 -1.91 4.22
C GLU A 53 6.20 -3.43 4.34
N ALA A 54 5.74 -4.03 5.44
CA ALA A 54 5.73 -5.49 5.62
C ALA A 54 4.88 -6.19 4.55
N VAL A 55 3.71 -5.64 4.24
CA VAL A 55 2.78 -6.18 3.23
C VAL A 55 3.39 -6.19 1.82
N GLN A 56 4.32 -5.29 1.51
CA GLN A 56 4.95 -5.22 0.18
C GLN A 56 5.80 -6.46 -0.13
N VAL A 57 6.25 -7.19 0.89
CA VAL A 57 7.14 -8.35 0.72
C VAL A 57 6.34 -9.62 0.43
N LEU A 58 5.29 -9.88 1.21
CA LEU A 58 4.52 -11.12 1.17
C LEU A 58 3.12 -10.97 0.55
N GLY A 59 2.67 -9.74 0.30
CA GLY A 59 1.33 -9.40 -0.17
C GLY A 59 0.27 -9.29 0.92
N TYR A 60 0.51 -9.90 2.07
CA TYR A 60 -0.35 -9.88 3.24
C TYR A 60 0.44 -9.81 4.54
N VAL A 61 -0.26 -9.51 5.63
CA VAL A 61 0.23 -9.57 7.00
C VAL A 61 -0.76 -10.32 7.90
N SER A 62 -0.29 -10.88 9.00
CA SER A 62 -1.13 -11.40 10.09
C SER A 62 -0.71 -10.80 11.42
N VAL A 63 -1.55 -10.94 12.45
CA VAL A 63 -1.24 -10.46 13.81
C VAL A 63 0.02 -11.16 14.36
N GLY A 64 0.13 -12.47 14.19
CA GLY A 64 1.31 -13.24 14.58
C GLY A 64 2.55 -12.80 13.82
N MET A 65 2.45 -12.55 12.52
CA MET A 65 3.57 -12.06 11.71
C MET A 65 4.10 -10.72 12.23
N LEU A 66 3.23 -9.74 12.50
CA LEU A 66 3.65 -8.45 13.04
C LEU A 66 4.26 -8.58 14.44
N ARG A 67 3.69 -9.42 15.31
CA ARG A 67 4.24 -9.68 16.64
C ARG A 67 5.63 -10.30 16.54
N ASP A 68 5.80 -11.32 15.72
CA ASP A 68 7.01 -12.13 15.69
C ASP A 68 8.16 -11.40 14.96
N ASN A 69 7.86 -10.59 13.93
CA ASN A 69 8.88 -9.84 13.18
C ASN A 69 9.18 -8.44 13.75
N LEU A 70 8.19 -7.75 14.32
CA LEU A 70 8.36 -6.38 14.85
C LEU A 70 8.45 -6.34 16.38
N GLY A 71 8.23 -7.47 17.07
CA GLY A 71 8.24 -7.54 18.53
C GLY A 71 7.10 -6.79 19.20
N TRP A 72 6.00 -6.53 18.48
CA TRP A 72 4.88 -5.73 18.98
C TRP A 72 3.90 -6.56 19.80
N GLU A 73 3.26 -5.93 20.78
CA GLU A 73 2.17 -6.57 21.51
C GLU A 73 0.96 -6.85 20.61
N THR A 74 0.27 -7.96 20.85
CA THR A 74 -0.92 -8.37 20.10
C THR A 74 -1.98 -7.27 20.00
N ALA A 75 -2.18 -6.49 21.07
CA ALA A 75 -3.12 -5.38 21.08
C ALA A 75 -2.73 -4.29 20.07
N ARG A 76 -1.45 -3.90 20.04
CA ARG A 76 -0.90 -2.92 19.09
C ARG A 76 -1.05 -3.42 17.65
N CYS A 77 -0.72 -4.68 17.37
CA CYS A 77 -0.88 -5.26 16.04
C CYS A 77 -2.33 -5.18 15.55
N LYS A 78 -3.29 -5.54 16.42
CA LYS A 78 -4.72 -5.49 16.10
C LYS A 78 -5.20 -4.08 15.83
N THR A 79 -4.85 -3.12 16.69
CA THR A 79 -5.23 -1.71 16.51
C THR A 79 -4.77 -1.17 15.15
N VAL A 80 -3.51 -1.39 14.79
CA VAL A 80 -2.97 -0.87 13.53
C VAL A 80 -3.61 -1.55 12.31
N ILE A 81 -3.86 -2.86 12.39
CA ILE A 81 -4.55 -3.61 11.34
C ILE A 81 -6.00 -3.11 11.19
N ASP A 82 -6.71 -2.91 12.30
CA ASP A 82 -8.09 -2.42 12.31
C ASP A 82 -8.18 -0.99 11.74
N ASP A 83 -7.22 -0.12 12.09
CA ASP A 83 -7.12 1.23 11.53
C ASP A 83 -6.92 1.17 10.01
N LEU A 84 -5.96 0.38 9.51
CA LEU A 84 -5.70 0.23 8.08
C LEU A 84 -6.86 -0.41 7.31
N MET A 85 -7.59 -1.33 7.93
CA MET A 85 -8.83 -1.88 7.35
C MET A 85 -9.93 -0.84 7.28
N SER A 86 -10.10 -0.02 8.33
CA SER A 86 -11.10 1.06 8.35
C SER A 86 -10.84 2.10 7.25
N GLU A 87 -9.58 2.24 6.86
CA GLU A 87 -9.10 3.09 5.78
C GLU A 87 -9.19 2.45 4.39
N GLY A 88 -9.54 1.16 4.31
CA GLY A 88 -9.58 0.41 3.06
C GLY A 88 -8.21 0.08 2.48
N MET A 89 -7.12 0.28 3.24
CA MET A 89 -5.75 0.00 2.84
C MET A 89 -5.40 -1.49 2.92
N LEU A 90 -6.12 -2.23 3.78
CA LEU A 90 -6.00 -3.67 3.92
C LEU A 90 -7.38 -4.35 3.79
N TRP A 91 -7.39 -5.52 3.16
CA TRP A 91 -8.58 -6.36 3.01
C TRP A 91 -8.42 -7.64 3.82
N VAL A 92 -9.44 -8.02 4.57
CA VAL A 92 -9.39 -9.22 5.41
C VAL A 92 -9.73 -10.48 4.61
N ASP A 93 -8.91 -11.50 4.75
CA ASP A 93 -9.19 -12.87 4.35
C ASP A 93 -9.29 -13.76 5.60
N LYS A 94 -10.45 -14.42 5.73
CA LYS A 94 -10.77 -15.33 6.84
C LYS A 94 -10.86 -16.79 6.41
N GLN A 95 -10.60 -17.09 5.14
CA GLN A 95 -10.71 -18.44 4.57
C GLN A 95 -9.44 -19.26 4.77
N THR A 96 -8.48 -18.73 5.53
CA THR A 96 -7.21 -19.35 5.84
C THR A 96 -7.39 -20.42 6.92
N LYS A 97 -6.57 -21.49 6.86
CA LYS A 97 -6.60 -22.57 7.87
C LYS A 97 -5.95 -22.17 9.20
N GLY A 98 -5.41 -20.95 9.30
CA GLY A 98 -4.62 -20.46 10.43
C GLY A 98 -5.12 -19.11 10.94
N GLU A 99 -4.21 -18.15 11.06
CA GLU A 99 -4.58 -16.77 11.41
C GLU A 99 -5.23 -16.05 10.23
N TRP A 100 -6.06 -15.05 10.52
CA TRP A 100 -6.59 -14.17 9.48
C TRP A 100 -5.45 -13.43 8.79
N GLU A 101 -5.57 -13.35 7.47
CA GLU A 101 -4.61 -12.65 6.63
C GLU A 101 -5.21 -11.32 6.19
N TYR A 102 -4.38 -10.28 6.16
CA TYR A 102 -4.78 -8.93 5.79
C TYR A 102 -3.95 -8.51 4.59
N TRP A 103 -4.61 -8.45 3.43
CA TRP A 103 -4.00 -8.31 2.12
C TRP A 103 -3.99 -6.85 1.66
N SER A 104 -2.94 -6.46 0.93
CA SER A 104 -2.92 -5.17 0.25
C SER A 104 -3.52 -5.26 -1.15
N PRO A 105 -4.49 -4.40 -1.51
CA PRO A 105 -5.02 -4.36 -2.87
C PRO A 105 -3.96 -4.04 -3.91
N SER A 106 -2.97 -3.21 -3.56
CA SER A 106 -1.86 -2.84 -4.46
C SER A 106 -1.05 -4.06 -4.90
N PHE A 107 -0.85 -5.02 -4.01
CA PHE A 107 -0.10 -6.23 -4.33
C PHE A 107 -0.81 -7.08 -5.39
N MET A 108 -2.15 -7.15 -5.34
CA MET A 108 -2.92 -7.93 -6.31
C MET A 108 -2.76 -7.40 -7.74
N VAL A 109 -2.72 -6.06 -7.90
CA VAL A 109 -2.55 -5.40 -9.20
C VAL A 109 -1.15 -5.65 -9.77
N ASP A 110 -0.12 -5.64 -8.91
CA ASP A 110 1.26 -5.92 -9.34
C ASP A 110 1.43 -7.37 -9.84
N THR A 111 0.72 -8.32 -9.24
CA THR A 111 0.76 -9.72 -9.67
C THR A 111 0.19 -9.91 -11.09
N ASP A 112 -0.79 -9.10 -11.49
CA ASP A 112 -1.43 -9.21 -12.81
C ASP A 112 -0.54 -8.64 -13.94
N GLY A 113 0.34 -7.68 -13.62
CA GLY A 113 1.37 -7.16 -14.52
C GLY A 113 2.52 -8.15 -14.78
N ALA A 114 2.84 -9.01 -13.80
CA ALA A 114 3.94 -9.97 -13.90
C ALA A 114 3.63 -11.19 -14.80
N VAL A 115 2.36 -11.40 -15.18
CA VAL A 115 1.93 -12.55 -16.01
C VAL A 115 2.20 -12.32 -17.51
N LYS A 116 2.53 -11.09 -17.95
CA LYS A 116 2.66 -10.75 -19.38
C LYS A 116 4.07 -10.80 -19.99
N GLU A 117 5.13 -11.13 -19.24
CA GLU A 117 6.49 -11.26 -19.79
C GLU A 117 6.92 -12.71 -20.06
N GLY A 118 6.00 -13.54 -20.58
CA GLY A 118 6.24 -14.98 -20.73
C GLY A 118 5.59 -15.67 -21.93
N GLU A 119 5.30 -14.94 -23.02
CA GLU A 119 4.95 -15.54 -24.33
C GLU A 119 5.73 -14.91 -25.47
#